data_AF-A0A0G0UFH3-F1
#
_entry.id   AF-A0A0G0UFH3-F1
#
_cell.length_a   1.000
_cell.length_b   1.000
_cell.length_c   1.000
_cell.angle_alpha   90.00
_cell.angle_beta   90.00
_cell.angle_gamma   90.00
#
_symmetry.space_group_name_H-M   'P 1'
#
loop_
_entity.id
_entity.type
_entity.pdbx_description
1 polymer ?
#
loop_
_entity_poly.entity_id
_entity_poly.type
_entity_poly.pdbx_seq_one_letter_code
_entity_poly.pdbx_strand_id
1 'polypeptide(L)'
;MILINLPIKYYEMIRRTAAQFLLDSDALRTQVGSLSEGQKGLLCFACFVLQTPSLLIFDEPTNHINFRHLPVIARALDAYEGALILVSHAPDFVKEIHFDQIIDLAVL
;
A
#
# COMPACT_ATOMS: atom_id res chain seq x y z
N MET A 1 13.56 10.32 -5.22
CA MET A 1 13.90 8.98 -4.70
C MET A 1 15.01 8.42 -5.57
N ILE A 2 16.25 8.42 -5.07
CA ILE A 2 17.45 8.07 -5.84
C ILE A 2 17.59 6.54 -5.81
N LEU A 3 17.19 5.87 -6.89
CA LEU A 3 17.43 4.44 -7.13
C LEU A 3 18.57 4.27 -8.13
N ILE A 4 19.74 4.82 -7.83
CA ILE A 4 20.92 4.67 -8.68
C ILE A 4 21.85 3.69 -7.94
N ASN A 5 22.15 2.55 -8.59
CA ASN A 5 23.04 1.46 -8.15
C ASN A 5 22.45 0.32 -7.27
N LEU A 6 21.22 -0.13 -7.53
CA LEU A 6 20.75 -1.42 -6.99
C LEU A 6 21.07 -2.59 -7.94
N PRO A 7 21.35 -3.81 -7.44
CA PRO A 7 21.53 -4.99 -8.29
C PRO A 7 20.31 -5.23 -9.20
N ILE A 8 20.51 -5.81 -10.40
CA ILE A 8 19.43 -6.05 -11.39
C ILE A 8 18.19 -6.73 -10.78
N LYS A 9 18.40 -7.69 -9.88
CA LYS A 9 17.33 -8.40 -9.14
C LYS A 9 16.39 -7.44 -8.37
N TYR A 10 16.90 -6.34 -7.83
CA TYR A 10 16.10 -5.34 -7.13
C TYR A 10 15.25 -4.51 -8.09
N TYR A 11 15.74 -4.21 -9.30
CA TYR A 11 14.95 -3.47 -10.29
C TYR A 11 13.75 -4.28 -10.78
N GLU A 12 13.92 -5.59 -10.98
CA GLU A 12 12.79 -6.48 -11.33
C GLU A 12 11.76 -6.52 -10.21
N MET A 13 12.20 -6.67 -8.96
CA MET A 13 11.32 -6.66 -7.79
C MET A 13 10.57 -5.33 -7.67
N ILE A 14 11.26 -4.19 -7.75
CA ILE A 14 10.67 -2.85 -7.69
C ILE A 14 9.61 -2.67 -8.79
N ARG A 15 9.90 -3.08 -10.04
CA ARG A 15 8.95 -2.98 -11.16
C ARG A 15 7.74 -3.88 -10.97
N ARG A 16 7.93 -5.10 -10.48
CA ARG A 16 6.83 -6.03 -10.19
C ARG A 16 5.92 -5.49 -9.10
N THR A 17 6.49 -4.99 -8.00
CA THR A 17 5.71 -4.38 -6.92
C THR A 17 5.00 -3.11 -7.40
N ALA A 18 5.67 -2.24 -8.16
CA ALA A 18 5.04 -1.06 -8.74
C ALA A 18 3.84 -1.42 -9.63
N ALA A 19 3.98 -2.43 -10.49
CA ALA A 19 2.91 -2.90 -11.36
C ALA A 19 1.73 -3.49 -10.55
N GLN A 20 1.99 -4.21 -9.46
CA GLN A 20 0.96 -4.68 -8.53
C GLN A 20 0.10 -3.53 -8.01
N PHE A 21 0.70 -2.36 -7.76
CA PHE A 21 0.03 -1.14 -7.31
C PHE A 21 -0.43 -0.21 -8.44
N LEU A 22 -0.50 -0.70 -9.68
CA LEU A 22 -0.94 0.09 -10.86
C LEU A 22 -0.06 1.32 -11.15
N LEU A 23 1.21 1.30 -10.72
CA LEU A 23 2.20 2.31 -11.05
C LEU A 23 2.92 1.89 -12.33
N ASP A 24 2.58 2.56 -13.43
CA ASP A 24 3.18 2.32 -14.73
C ASP A 24 4.61 2.91 -14.85
N SER A 25 5.21 2.73 -16.02
CA SER A 25 6.57 3.21 -16.28
C SER A 25 6.70 4.74 -16.23
N ASP A 26 5.62 5.48 -16.52
CA ASP A 26 5.62 6.93 -16.51
C ASP A 26 5.53 7.45 -15.08
N ALA A 27 4.67 6.86 -14.26
CA ALA A 27 4.59 7.13 -12.82
C ALA A 27 5.94 6.87 -12.13
N LEU A 28 6.64 5.79 -12.48
CA LEU A 28 7.97 5.49 -11.92
C LEU A 28 9.09 6.45 -12.35
N ARG A 29 8.92 7.17 -13.47
CA ARG A 29 9.86 8.20 -13.95
C ARG A 29 9.49 9.60 -13.46
N THR A 30 8.27 9.77 -12.97
CA THR A 30 7.74 11.05 -12.49
C THR A 30 8.32 11.37 -11.12
N GLN A 31 8.64 12.64 -10.87
CA GLN A 31 9.05 13.08 -9.54
C GLN A 31 7.89 12.90 -8.55
N VAL A 32 8.18 12.41 -7.34
CA VAL A 32 7.14 12.12 -6.33
C VAL A 32 6.22 13.31 -6.05
N GLY A 33 6.77 14.53 -6.05
CA GLY A 33 5.97 15.76 -5.85
C GLY A 33 4.95 16.04 -6.96
N SER A 34 5.15 15.48 -8.15
CA SER A 34 4.28 15.62 -9.33
C SER A 34 3.30 14.46 -9.51
N LEU A 35 3.36 13.44 -8.66
CA LEU A 35 2.36 12.38 -8.63
C LEU A 35 1.03 12.91 -8.07
N SER A 36 -0.09 12.36 -8.55
CA SER A 36 -1.39 12.58 -7.90
C SER A 36 -1.38 12.00 -6.48
N GLU A 37 -2.25 12.51 -5.59
CA GLU A 37 -2.36 12.00 -4.21
C GLU A 37 -2.66 10.49 -4.16
N GLY A 38 -3.50 9.99 -5.07
CA GLY A 38 -3.75 8.55 -5.19
C GLY A 38 -2.50 7.76 -5.58
N GLN A 39 -1.69 8.27 -6.52
CA GLN A 39 -0.42 7.64 -6.90
C GLN A 39 0.62 7.71 -5.78
N LYS A 40 0.65 8.79 -5.00
CA LYS A 40 1.51 8.89 -3.81
C LYS A 40 1.11 7.85 -2.77
N GLY A 41 -0.18 7.67 -2.53
CA GLY A 41 -0.70 6.60 -1.67
C GLY A 41 -0.25 5.22 -2.13
N LEU A 42 -0.44 4.90 -3.42
CA LEU A 42 -0.02 3.63 -4.01
C LEU A 42 1.49 3.42 -3.94
N LEU A 43 2.28 4.47 -4.18
CA LEU A 43 3.73 4.43 -4.03
C LEU A 43 4.13 4.12 -2.58
N CYS A 44 3.42 4.67 -1.61
CA CYS A 44 3.64 4.40 -0.19
C CYS A 44 3.44 2.91 0.12
N PHE A 45 2.31 2.32 -0.33
CA PHE A 45 2.07 0.88 -0.17
C PHE A 45 3.11 0.01 -0.88
N ALA A 46 3.49 0.37 -2.10
CA ALA A 46 4.56 -0.32 -2.82
C ALA A 46 5.87 -0.31 -2.03
N CYS A 47 6.22 0.82 -1.41
CA CYS A 47 7.40 0.92 -0.55
C CYS A 47 7.29 0.02 0.70
N PHE A 48 6.14 -0.04 1.37
CA PHE A 48 5.96 -0.91 2.54
C PHE A 48 6.12 -2.39 2.20
N VAL A 49 5.56 -2.83 1.08
CA VAL A 49 5.73 -4.21 0.60
C VAL A 49 7.20 -4.52 0.33
N LEU A 50 7.95 -3.58 -0.26
CA LEU A 50 9.38 -3.76 -0.52
C LEU A 50 10.25 -3.74 0.75
N GLN A 51 9.82 -3.02 1.79
CA GLN A 51 10.54 -2.91 3.05
C GLN A 51 10.35 -4.11 3.97
N THR A 52 9.31 -4.92 3.73
CA THR A 52 8.95 -6.10 4.54
C THR A 52 9.06 -5.83 6.05
N PRO A 53 8.38 -4.80 6.59
CA PRO A 53 8.42 -4.55 8.02
C PRO A 53 7.84 -5.75 8.81
N SER A 54 8.11 -5.81 10.11
CA SER A 54 7.49 -6.82 10.98
C SER A 54 6.11 -6.38 11.50
N LEU A 55 5.85 -5.08 11.51
CA LEU A 55 4.61 -4.45 11.97
C LEU A 55 4.26 -3.26 11.08
N LEU A 56 3.02 -3.23 10.58
CA LEU A 56 2.41 -2.09 9.90
C LEU A 56 1.28 -1.54 10.76
N ILE A 57 1.24 -0.23 10.91
CA ILE A 57 0.16 0.50 11.57
C ILE A 57 -0.36 1.55 10.61
N PHE A 58 -1.64 1.48 10.31
CA PHE A 58 -2.31 2.43 9.45
C PHE A 58 -3.44 3.13 10.18
N ASP A 59 -3.45 4.47 10.05
CA ASP A 59 -4.57 5.31 10.46
C ASP A 59 -5.25 5.84 9.20
N GLU A 60 -6.49 5.39 8.96
CA GLU A 60 -7.33 5.77 7.83
C GLU A 60 -6.65 5.71 6.46
N PRO A 61 -6.05 4.57 6.08
CA PRO A 61 -5.16 4.50 4.92
C PRO A 61 -5.88 4.52 3.56
N THR A 62 -7.20 4.48 3.57
CA THR A 62 -8.04 4.63 2.37
C THR A 62 -8.41 6.08 2.10
N ASN A 63 -8.09 7.01 3.01
CA ASN A 63 -8.44 8.41 2.82
C ASN A 63 -7.69 9.00 1.61
N HIS A 64 -8.38 9.83 0.83
CA HIS A 64 -7.88 10.40 -0.44
C HIS A 64 -7.50 9.37 -1.53
N ILE A 65 -7.76 8.07 -1.32
CA ILE A 65 -7.54 7.04 -2.31
C ILE A 65 -8.78 6.91 -3.21
N ASN A 66 -8.57 6.89 -4.52
CA ASN A 66 -9.64 6.63 -5.47
C ASN A 66 -10.17 5.20 -5.28
N PHE A 67 -11.50 5.03 -5.29
CA PHE A 67 -12.17 3.73 -5.11
C PHE A 67 -11.60 2.61 -6.00
N ARG A 68 -11.12 2.93 -7.21
CA ARG A 68 -10.53 1.95 -8.14
C ARG A 68 -9.26 1.27 -7.60
N HIS A 69 -8.59 1.90 -6.64
CA HIS A 69 -7.33 1.44 -6.07
C HIS A 69 -7.51 0.67 -4.75
N LEU A 70 -8.66 0.83 -4.09
CA LEU A 70 -8.96 0.14 -2.83
C LEU A 70 -8.81 -1.39 -2.93
N PRO A 71 -9.30 -2.08 -3.99
CA PRO A 71 -9.15 -3.53 -4.09
C PRO A 71 -7.69 -3.98 -4.22
N VAL A 72 -6.82 -3.14 -4.79
CA VAL A 72 -5.40 -3.44 -4.95
C VAL A 72 -4.67 -3.32 -3.62
N ILE A 73 -5.00 -2.27 -2.86
CA ILE A 73 -4.45 -2.04 -1.52
C ILE A 73 -4.92 -3.14 -0.57
N ALA A 74 -6.22 -3.45 -0.54
CA ALA A 74 -6.78 -4.49 0.31
C ALA A 74 -6.09 -5.83 0.07
N ARG A 75 -5.95 -6.26 -1.20
CA ARG A 75 -5.21 -7.48 -1.56
C ARG A 75 -3.75 -7.48 -1.10
N ALA A 76 -3.08 -6.33 -1.12
CA ALA A 76 -1.70 -6.25 -0.67
C ALA A 76 -1.57 -6.34 0.86
N LEU A 77 -2.55 -5.79 1.60
CA LEU A 77 -2.62 -5.89 3.05
C LEU A 77 -3.06 -7.30 3.51
N ASP A 78 -3.98 -7.93 2.79
CA ASP A 78 -4.43 -9.30 3.05
C ASP A 78 -3.30 -10.33 2.83
N ALA A 79 -2.45 -10.09 1.83
CA ALA A 79 -1.29 -10.94 1.55
C ALA A 79 -0.05 -10.60 2.40
N TYR A 80 -0.13 -9.63 3.31
CA TYR A 80 1.02 -9.22 4.11
C TYR A 80 1.23 -10.17 5.30
N GLU A 81 2.39 -10.81 5.35
CA GLU A 81 2.70 -11.86 6.34
C GLU A 81 3.16 -11.31 7.71
N GLY A 82 3.31 -10.00 7.85
CA GLY A 82 3.67 -9.36 9.12
C GLY A 82 2.46 -8.98 9.97
N ALA A 83 2.69 -8.40 11.15
CA ALA A 83 1.59 -7.89 11.98
C ALA A 83 0.98 -6.63 11.37
N LEU A 84 -0.35 -6.55 11.29
CA LEU A 84 -1.09 -5.41 10.76
C LEU A 84 -2.05 -4.85 11.83
N ILE A 85 -1.96 -3.55 12.08
CA ILE A 85 -2.95 -2.79 12.83
C ILE A 85 -3.57 -1.77 11.87
N LEU A 86 -4.89 -1.83 11.70
CA LEU A 86 -5.64 -0.94 10.82
C LEU A 86 -6.72 -0.21 11.61
N VAL A 87 -6.69 1.12 11.56
CA VAL A 87 -7.79 1.99 11.98
C VAL A 87 -8.50 2.48 10.72
N SER A 88 -9.80 2.23 10.63
CA SER A 88 -10.61 2.58 9.45
C SER A 88 -12.08 2.76 9.80
N HIS A 89 -12.71 3.79 9.23
CA HIS A 89 -14.17 3.95 9.24
C HIS A 89 -14.86 3.36 7.99
N ALA A 90 -14.12 2.68 7.10
CA ALA A 90 -14.62 2.15 5.84
C ALA A 90 -14.88 0.63 5.91
N PRO A 91 -16.10 0.18 6.25
CA PRO A 91 -16.37 -1.24 6.50
C PRO A 91 -16.20 -2.12 5.27
N ASP A 92 -16.50 -1.60 4.08
CA ASP A 92 -16.36 -2.37 2.84
C ASP A 92 -14.89 -2.62 2.47
N PHE A 93 -13.98 -1.71 2.85
CA PHE A 93 -12.55 -1.95 2.69
C PHE A 93 -12.03 -2.96 3.71
N VAL A 94 -12.47 -2.85 4.97
CA VAL A 94 -12.06 -3.75 6.06
C VAL A 94 -12.48 -5.20 5.76
N LYS A 95 -13.66 -5.41 5.15
CA LYS A 95 -14.15 -6.75 4.77
C LYS A 95 -13.31 -7.47 3.71
N GLU A 96 -12.52 -6.73 2.93
CA GLU A 96 -11.65 -7.29 1.88
C GLU A 96 -10.32 -7.81 2.43
N ILE A 97 -10.10 -7.71 3.75
CA ILE A 97 -8.86 -8.08 4.43
C ILE A 97 -9.21 -9.03 5.58
N HIS A 98 -8.46 -10.13 5.71
CA HIS A 98 -8.57 -11.01 6.85
C HIS A 98 -7.98 -10.37 8.13
N PHE A 99 -8.80 -10.26 9.17
CA PHE A 99 -8.38 -9.81 10.50
C PHE A 99 -8.60 -10.91 11.54
N ASP A 100 -7.57 -11.22 12.34
CA ASP A 100 -7.69 -12.15 13.46
C ASP A 100 -8.52 -11.57 14.61
N GLN A 101 -8.50 -10.24 14.77
CA GLN A 101 -9.22 -9.51 15.80
C GLN A 101 -9.76 -8.19 15.25
N ILE A 102 -10.98 -7.85 15.66
CA ILE A 102 -11.63 -6.57 15.35
C ILE A 102 -12.06 -5.94 16.68
N ILE A 103 -11.64 -4.71 16.91
CA ILE A 103 -12.03 -3.91 18.08
C ILE A 103 -12.94 -2.79 17.59
N ASP A 104 -14.20 -2.82 18.00
CA ASP A 104 -15.14 -1.73 17.75
C ASP A 104 -15.08 -0.74 18.94
N LEU A 105 -14.59 0.47 18.67
CA LEU A 105 -14.44 1.52 19.69
C LEU A 105 -15.76 2.20 20.04
N ALA A 106 -16.82 2.06 19.23
CA ALA A 106 -18.12 2.68 19.51
C ALA A 106 -18.90 1.97 20.62
N VAL A 107 -18.49 0.74 20.97
CA VAL A 107 -19.14 -0.12 21.97
C VAL A 107 -18.31 -0.32 23.24
N LEU A 108 -17.18 0.38 23.37
CA LEU A 108 -16.33 0.44 24.56
C LEU A 108 -16.75 1.59 25.48
#